data_AF-A0A9P6BJ09-F1
#
_entry.id   AF-A0A9P6BJ09-F1
#
_cell.length_a   1.000
_cell.length_b   1.000
_cell.length_c   1.000
_cell.angle_alpha   90.00
_cell.angle_beta   90.00
_cell.angle_gamma   90.00
#
_symmetry.space_group_name_H-M   'P 1'
#
loop_
_entity.id
_entity.type
_entity.pdbx_description
1 polymer ?
#
loop_
_entity_poly.entity_id
_entity_poly.type
_entity_poly.pdbx_seq_one_letter_code
_entity_poly.pdbx_strand_id
1 'polypeptide(L)'
;MVLGNDQTEIFYWPFNTPLLGASNDHLWVKQWQRSNLTATDNLLKDTLEEALQNLETILGAKVYDFMAANPESTPYIVPLMYQSVAGDNSVVVHAPNAIHYQAGIDNMHCLDLEMAFRVDDGFQNVVKAWKYVVDQVYTYAKAGKYPLNLSMEMRFVKSSTMLMSPAYDEDPNAIYCMIEILSVVDTEGFDDFSAKIAQYWMDNFQAKPHWAKMWEHVPGIVPYLRQNSGAQYDKFDAIRQKYDPNGMFMTGTFAGVLGH
;
A
#
# COMPACT_ATOMS: atom_id res chain seq x y z
N MET A 1 4.80 16.98 9.63
CA MET A 1 5.03 16.41 8.29
C MET A 1 3.71 16.05 7.64
N VAL A 2 2.92 15.11 8.18
CA VAL A 2 1.63 14.69 7.59
C VAL A 2 0.59 15.83 7.54
N LEU A 3 0.31 16.49 8.66
CA LEU A 3 -0.76 17.52 8.75
C LEU A 3 -0.44 18.85 8.06
N GLY A 4 0.79 19.03 7.57
CA GLY A 4 1.23 20.28 6.94
C GLY A 4 1.13 20.29 5.42
N ASN A 5 0.68 19.19 4.82
CA ASN A 5 0.60 18.97 3.38
C ASN A 5 -0.84 18.62 2.99
N ASP A 6 -1.23 18.86 1.73
CA ASP A 6 -2.51 18.37 1.22
C ASP A 6 -2.54 16.84 1.15
N GLN A 7 -1.39 16.23 0.85
CA GLN A 7 -1.20 14.78 0.89
C GLN A 7 0.25 14.44 1.28
N THR A 8 0.43 13.30 1.92
CA THR A 8 1.74 12.73 2.22
C THR A 8 1.68 11.23 1.96
N GLU A 9 2.70 10.73 1.28
CA GLU A 9 2.91 9.31 1.00
C GLU A 9 4.34 8.97 1.40
N ILE A 10 4.50 7.86 2.12
CA ILE A 10 5.77 7.45 2.70
C ILE A 10 6.06 6.06 2.19
N PHE A 11 7.27 5.87 1.70
CA PHE A 11 7.73 4.62 1.13
C PHE A 11 8.95 4.10 1.87
N TYR A 12 9.06 2.78 1.92
CA TYR A 12 10.20 2.05 2.43
C TYR A 12 10.50 0.87 1.53
N TRP A 13 11.70 0.86 0.97
CA TRP A 13 12.27 -0.33 0.34
C TRP A 13 13.10 -1.09 1.36
N PRO A 14 12.90 -2.41 1.52
CA PRO A 14 13.65 -3.18 2.49
C PRO A 14 15.14 -3.23 2.15
N PHE A 15 16.02 -3.12 3.15
CA PHE A 15 17.49 -3.18 2.96
C PHE A 15 18.05 -2.06 2.08
N ASN A 16 17.39 -0.92 2.01
CA ASN A 16 17.79 0.18 1.13
C ASN A 16 19.14 0.83 1.50
N THR A 17 19.72 0.46 2.64
CA THR A 17 21.11 0.75 2.97
C THR A 17 21.96 -0.53 2.97
N PRO A 18 22.80 -0.74 1.94
CA PRO A 18 23.56 -1.98 1.76
C PRO A 18 24.38 -2.37 2.99
N LEU A 19 24.30 -3.66 3.36
CA LEU A 19 25.08 -4.30 4.43
C LEU A 19 24.85 -3.72 5.85
N LEU A 20 23.85 -2.85 6.02
CA LEU A 20 23.48 -2.28 7.30
C LEU A 20 22.11 -2.80 7.77
N GLY A 21 21.82 -2.62 9.05
CA GLY A 21 20.54 -3.01 9.66
C GLY A 21 19.47 -1.94 9.55
N ALA A 22 18.23 -2.31 9.91
CA ALA A 22 17.01 -1.50 9.83
C ALA A 22 17.14 -0.05 10.33
N SER A 23 17.98 0.21 11.33
CA SER A 23 18.20 1.54 11.88
C SER A 23 18.88 2.52 10.92
N ASN A 24 19.43 2.03 9.81
CA ASN A 24 20.14 2.82 8.80
C ASN A 24 19.30 3.01 7.54
N ASP A 25 18.29 2.16 7.34
CA ASP A 25 17.41 2.29 6.20
C ASP A 25 16.71 3.66 6.19
N HIS A 26 16.54 4.18 4.99
CA HIS A 26 15.91 5.46 4.73
C HIS A 26 14.44 5.30 4.36
N LEU A 27 13.69 6.37 4.58
CA LEU A 27 12.33 6.52 4.09
C LEU A 27 12.34 7.50 2.92
N TRP A 28 11.62 7.19 1.86
CA TRP A 28 11.32 8.18 0.83
C TRP A 28 9.95 8.79 1.11
N VAL A 29 9.88 10.12 1.15
CA VAL A 29 8.66 10.84 1.53
C VAL A 29 8.25 11.77 0.41
N LYS A 30 7.04 11.56 -0.10
CA LYS A 30 6.41 12.45 -1.07
C LYS A 30 5.40 13.34 -0.38
N GLN A 31 5.45 14.62 -0.71
CA GLN A 31 4.61 15.65 -0.12
C GLN A 31 3.99 16.47 -1.23
N TRP A 32 2.66 16.62 -1.18
CA TRP A 32 1.93 17.45 -2.10
C TRP A 32 1.40 18.66 -1.37
N GLN A 33 1.65 19.83 -1.95
CA GLN A 33 1.11 21.11 -1.51
C GLN A 33 0.51 21.80 -2.72
N ARG A 34 -0.76 22.18 -2.64
CA ARG A 34 -1.38 23.01 -3.67
C ARG A 34 -0.65 24.34 -3.72
N SER A 35 -0.33 24.75 -4.94
CA SER A 35 0.43 25.96 -5.18
C SER A 35 -0.19 26.75 -6.33
N ASN A 36 -0.03 28.07 -6.27
CA ASN A 36 -0.38 28.98 -7.36
C ASN A 36 0.84 29.31 -8.25
N LEU A 37 1.98 28.65 -8.02
CA LEU A 37 3.17 28.79 -8.85
C LEU A 37 2.92 28.18 -10.23
N THR A 38 3.60 28.72 -11.24
CA THR A 38 3.58 28.16 -12.59
C THR A 38 4.17 26.75 -12.57
N ALA A 39 3.50 25.83 -13.24
CA ALA A 39 4.01 24.48 -13.41
C ALA A 39 5.30 24.49 -14.24
N THR A 40 6.21 23.59 -13.85
CA THR A 40 7.54 23.38 -14.43
C THR A 40 7.56 22.22 -15.42
N ASP A 41 6.42 21.54 -15.57
CA ASP A 41 6.20 20.49 -16.55
C ASP A 41 6.12 21.06 -17.96
N ASN A 42 6.51 20.24 -18.93
CA ASN A 42 6.56 20.61 -20.34
C ASN A 42 6.17 19.38 -21.13
N LEU A 43 5.10 19.46 -21.90
CA LEU A 43 4.53 18.32 -22.63
C LEU A 43 5.55 17.45 -23.37
N LEU A 44 6.53 18.06 -24.05
CA LEU A 44 7.59 17.31 -24.76
C LEU A 44 8.53 16.57 -23.80
N LYS A 45 8.88 17.21 -22.68
CA LYS A 45 9.71 16.62 -21.63
C LYS A 45 8.93 15.50 -20.93
N ASP A 46 7.68 15.74 -20.59
CA ASP A 46 6.80 14.78 -19.91
C ASP A 46 6.60 13.54 -20.79
N THR A 47 6.32 13.72 -22.09
CA THR A 47 6.16 12.60 -23.03
C THR A 47 7.44 11.77 -23.17
N LEU A 48 8.62 12.43 -23.16
CA LEU A 48 9.90 11.74 -23.19
C LEU A 48 10.18 11.00 -21.87
N GLU A 49 9.90 11.62 -20.73
CA GLU A 49 10.02 11.02 -19.41
C GLU A 49 9.09 9.82 -19.25
N GLU A 50 7.84 9.90 -19.71
CA GLU A 50 6.90 8.78 -19.74
C GLU A 50 7.43 7.62 -20.58
N ALA A 51 7.97 7.90 -21.77
CA ALA A 51 8.54 6.88 -22.64
C ALA A 51 9.77 6.20 -22.01
N LEU A 52 10.63 6.97 -21.34
CA LEU A 52 11.79 6.46 -20.60
C LEU A 52 11.37 5.63 -19.39
N GLN A 53 10.45 6.11 -18.56
CA GLN A 53 9.89 5.37 -17.42
C GLN A 53 9.22 4.07 -17.86
N ASN A 54 8.54 4.07 -19.00
CA ASN A 54 7.94 2.85 -19.53
C ASN A 54 9.01 1.81 -19.93
N LEU A 55 10.13 2.24 -20.50
CA LEU A 55 11.27 1.34 -20.77
C LEU A 55 11.94 0.86 -19.48
N GLU A 56 12.11 1.75 -18.50
CA GLU A 56 12.69 1.44 -17.19
C GLU A 56 11.84 0.40 -16.45
N THR A 57 10.52 0.53 -16.45
CA THR A 57 9.61 -0.43 -15.81
C THR A 57 9.59 -1.78 -16.51
N ILE A 58 9.73 -1.84 -17.84
CA ILE A 58 9.91 -3.11 -18.57
C ILE A 58 11.22 -3.80 -18.18
N LEU A 59 12.31 -3.06 -18.06
CA LEU A 59 13.60 -3.61 -17.63
C LEU A 59 13.57 -4.01 -16.15
N GLY A 60 12.95 -3.18 -15.30
CA GLY A 60 12.73 -3.43 -13.89
C GLY A 60 11.92 -4.71 -13.66
N ALA A 61 10.90 -4.97 -14.47
CA ALA A 61 10.15 -6.22 -14.43
C ALA A 61 11.06 -7.46 -14.60
N LYS A 62 12.08 -7.40 -15.46
CA LYS A 62 13.06 -8.50 -15.61
C LYS A 62 13.99 -8.66 -14.43
N VAL A 63 14.35 -7.57 -13.77
CA VAL A 63 15.11 -7.61 -12.52
C VAL A 63 14.25 -8.23 -11.40
N TYR A 64 12.97 -7.89 -11.37
CA TYR A 64 12.01 -8.45 -10.42
C TYR A 64 11.72 -9.93 -10.66
N ASP A 65 11.55 -10.36 -11.91
CA ASP A 65 11.46 -11.80 -12.27
C ASP A 65 12.68 -12.57 -11.73
N PHE A 66 13.88 -11.99 -11.87
CA PHE A 66 15.11 -12.57 -11.32
C PHE A 66 15.10 -12.62 -9.78
N MET A 67 14.65 -11.56 -9.10
CA MET A 67 14.55 -11.53 -7.64
C MET A 67 13.54 -12.54 -7.10
N ALA A 68 12.40 -12.72 -7.76
CA ALA A 68 11.41 -13.73 -7.37
C ALA A 68 12.00 -15.15 -7.49
N ALA A 69 12.79 -15.42 -8.53
CA ALA A 69 13.49 -16.69 -8.72
C ALA A 69 14.73 -16.88 -7.83
N ASN A 70 15.32 -15.80 -7.31
CA ASN A 70 16.52 -15.81 -6.47
C ASN A 70 16.33 -14.87 -5.26
N PRO A 71 15.46 -15.21 -4.30
CA PRO A 71 15.06 -14.29 -3.22
C PRO A 71 16.24 -13.75 -2.39
N GLU A 72 17.33 -14.51 -2.25
CA GLU A 72 18.56 -14.11 -1.58
C GLU A 72 19.29 -12.92 -2.22
N SER A 73 18.93 -12.58 -3.46
CA SER A 73 19.42 -11.38 -4.15
C SER A 73 18.77 -10.08 -3.66
N THR A 74 17.61 -10.16 -2.99
CA THR A 74 16.84 -9.01 -2.48
C THR A 74 17.68 -7.94 -1.78
N PRO A 75 18.51 -8.26 -0.75
CA PRO A 75 19.28 -7.24 -0.03
C PRO A 75 20.39 -6.58 -0.87
N TYR A 76 20.67 -7.09 -2.06
CA TYR A 76 21.66 -6.51 -2.98
C TYR A 76 21.01 -5.71 -4.10
N ILE A 77 19.85 -6.15 -4.61
CA ILE A 77 19.17 -5.51 -5.73
C ILE A 77 18.27 -4.37 -5.25
N VAL A 78 17.50 -4.57 -4.18
CA VAL A 78 16.57 -3.55 -3.67
C VAL A 78 17.27 -2.20 -3.38
N PRO A 79 18.44 -2.13 -2.73
CA PRO A 79 19.11 -0.84 -2.54
C PRO A 79 19.49 -0.14 -3.85
N LEU A 80 19.79 -0.88 -4.93
CA LEU A 80 20.06 -0.28 -6.25
C LEU A 80 18.77 0.31 -6.84
N MET A 81 17.66 -0.43 -6.73
CA MET A 81 16.34 0.04 -7.17
C MET A 81 15.88 1.26 -6.36
N TYR A 82 16.13 1.27 -5.05
CA TYR A 82 15.85 2.42 -4.20
C TYR A 82 16.63 3.65 -4.64
N GLN A 83 17.93 3.51 -4.93
CA GLN A 83 18.76 4.63 -5.39
C GLN A 83 18.32 5.21 -6.74
N SER A 84 17.70 4.42 -7.62
CA SER A 84 17.17 4.93 -8.89
C SER A 84 15.85 5.71 -8.74
N VAL A 85 15.12 5.50 -7.64
CA VAL A 85 13.80 6.13 -7.39
C VAL A 85 13.90 7.26 -6.38
N ALA A 86 14.61 7.04 -5.28
CA ALA A 86 14.74 8.00 -4.19
C ALA A 86 15.67 9.15 -4.59
N GLY A 87 15.07 10.33 -4.77
CA GLY A 87 15.77 11.59 -4.96
C GLY A 87 15.05 12.73 -4.25
N ASP A 88 15.83 13.70 -3.78
CA ASP A 88 15.31 14.95 -3.22
C ASP A 88 15.06 15.94 -4.36
N ASN A 89 13.83 15.95 -4.87
CA ASN A 89 13.40 16.84 -5.93
C ASN A 89 12.14 17.60 -5.52
N SER A 90 12.17 18.92 -5.67
CA SER A 90 11.00 19.79 -5.50
C SER A 90 10.59 20.35 -6.87
N VAL A 91 9.42 19.94 -7.35
CA VAL A 91 8.87 20.37 -8.64
C VAL A 91 7.46 20.92 -8.47
N VAL A 92 7.06 21.83 -9.36
CA VAL A 92 5.67 22.27 -9.48
C VAL A 92 5.12 21.66 -10.74
N VAL A 93 4.06 20.87 -10.66
CA VAL A 93 3.45 20.19 -11.81
C VAL A 93 1.94 20.33 -11.74
N HIS A 94 1.25 20.10 -12.86
CA HIS A 94 -0.19 20.01 -12.85
C HIS A 94 -0.69 18.85 -11.96
N ALA A 95 -1.85 19.03 -11.32
CA ALA A 95 -2.38 18.05 -10.36
C ALA A 95 -2.48 16.62 -10.91
N PRO A 96 -2.91 16.37 -12.17
CA PRO A 96 -2.90 15.02 -12.74
C PRO A 96 -1.50 14.41 -12.76
N ASN A 97 -0.48 15.16 -13.18
CA ASN A 97 0.92 14.71 -13.23
C ASN A 97 1.50 14.49 -11.82
N ALA A 98 1.03 15.27 -10.85
CA ALA A 98 1.43 15.09 -9.45
C ALA A 98 0.90 13.79 -8.85
N ILE A 99 -0.33 13.39 -9.22
CA ILE A 99 -1.03 12.22 -8.67
C ILE A 99 -0.68 10.95 -9.46
N HIS A 100 -0.60 11.03 -10.78
CA HIS A 100 -0.22 9.94 -11.67
C HIS A 100 1.27 10.00 -12.02
N TYR A 101 2.10 9.78 -11.01
CA TYR A 101 3.52 10.11 -11.07
C TYR A 101 4.44 9.01 -11.63
N GLN A 102 3.89 7.86 -12.01
CA GLN A 102 4.67 6.73 -12.53
C GLN A 102 4.02 6.15 -13.77
N ALA A 103 4.63 6.42 -14.93
CA ALA A 103 4.25 5.81 -16.19
C ALA A 103 4.74 4.35 -16.25
N GLY A 104 3.95 3.48 -16.91
CA GLY A 104 4.32 2.08 -17.10
C GLY A 104 4.30 1.23 -15.81
N ILE A 105 3.69 1.72 -14.73
CA ILE A 105 3.54 0.94 -13.48
C ILE A 105 2.93 -0.44 -13.72
N ASP A 106 2.02 -0.56 -14.69
CA ASP A 106 1.36 -1.81 -15.08
C ASP A 106 2.32 -2.88 -15.64
N ASN A 107 3.53 -2.50 -16.06
CA ASN A 107 4.55 -3.47 -16.50
C ASN A 107 5.13 -4.28 -15.33
N MET A 108 4.97 -3.81 -14.09
CA MET A 108 5.53 -4.42 -12.89
C MET A 108 4.42 -5.11 -12.10
N HIS A 109 4.28 -6.41 -12.30
CA HIS A 109 3.29 -7.20 -11.56
C HIS A 109 3.74 -7.40 -10.12
N CYS A 110 2.92 -6.92 -9.18
CA CYS A 110 3.15 -7.04 -7.76
C CYS A 110 1.97 -7.69 -7.06
N LEU A 111 2.27 -8.35 -5.95
CA LEU A 111 1.34 -8.73 -4.90
C LEU A 111 1.25 -7.57 -3.94
N ASP A 112 0.04 -7.34 -3.42
CA ASP A 112 -0.22 -6.17 -2.60
C ASP A 112 -1.30 -6.49 -1.57
N LEU A 113 -0.92 -6.35 -0.30
CA LEU A 113 -1.86 -6.29 0.81
C LEU A 113 -1.88 -4.87 1.36
N GLU A 114 -3.07 -4.26 1.39
CA GLU A 114 -3.30 -2.95 1.96
C GLU A 114 -4.43 -3.00 3.00
N MET A 115 -4.19 -2.36 4.15
CA MET A 115 -5.15 -2.22 5.23
C MET A 115 -5.26 -0.76 5.68
N ALA A 116 -6.43 -0.36 6.15
CA ALA A 116 -6.74 0.96 6.67
C ALA A 116 -7.04 0.90 8.16
N PHE A 117 -6.50 1.82 8.96
CA PHE A 117 -6.89 2.00 10.36
C PHE A 117 -6.89 3.47 10.75
N ARG A 118 -7.73 3.81 11.75
CA ARG A 118 -7.83 5.18 12.26
C ARG A 118 -6.53 5.59 12.96
N VAL A 119 -6.00 6.76 12.63
CA VAL A 119 -4.80 7.33 13.25
C VAL A 119 -5.16 7.88 14.64
N ASP A 120 -4.30 7.64 15.63
CA ASP A 120 -4.39 8.32 16.93
C ASP A 120 -3.82 9.76 16.89
N ASP A 121 -4.14 10.59 17.88
CA ASP A 121 -3.75 12.01 17.92
C ASP A 121 -2.24 12.26 17.78
N GLY A 122 -1.40 11.25 18.08
CA GLY A 122 0.06 11.34 18.06
C GLY A 122 0.73 10.50 16.97
N PHE A 123 -0.03 9.88 16.06
CA PHE A 123 0.45 8.93 15.05
C PHE A 123 1.24 7.74 15.64
N GLN A 124 1.07 7.44 16.93
CA GLN A 124 1.87 6.42 17.61
C GLN A 124 1.51 5.02 17.12
N ASN A 125 0.24 4.76 16.87
CA ASN A 125 -0.21 3.53 16.24
C ASN A 125 0.35 3.33 14.83
N VAL A 126 0.49 4.40 14.04
CA VAL A 126 1.13 4.35 12.70
C VAL A 126 2.60 3.96 12.81
N VAL A 127 3.36 4.59 13.72
CA VAL A 127 4.76 4.24 13.94
C VAL A 127 4.92 2.79 14.39
N LYS A 128 4.04 2.30 15.27
CA LYS A 128 4.04 0.89 15.71
C LYS A 128 3.70 -0.08 14.58
N ALA A 129 2.72 0.24 13.74
CA ALA A 129 2.33 -0.57 12.59
C ALA A 129 3.50 -0.70 11.59
N TRP A 130 4.13 0.42 11.25
CA TRP A 130 5.28 0.48 10.35
C TRP A 130 6.48 -0.28 10.90
N LYS A 131 6.86 0.00 12.16
CA LYS A 131 7.99 -0.65 12.82
C LYS A 131 7.82 -2.16 12.89
N TYR A 132 6.60 -2.65 13.11
CA TYR A 132 6.35 -4.09 13.14
C TYR A 132 6.70 -4.76 11.81
N VAL A 133 6.32 -4.18 10.68
CA VAL A 133 6.69 -4.71 9.35
C VAL A 133 8.21 -4.73 9.18
N VAL A 134 8.89 -3.61 9.46
CA VAL A 134 10.35 -3.52 9.36
C VAL A 134 11.04 -4.58 10.24
N ASP A 135 10.58 -4.76 11.49
CA ASP A 135 11.11 -5.78 12.38
C ASP A 135 10.88 -7.20 11.83
N GLN A 136 9.73 -7.46 11.18
CA GLN A 136 9.46 -8.74 10.52
C GLN A 136 10.33 -8.97 9.27
N VAL A 137 10.57 -7.95 8.43
CA VAL A 137 11.48 -8.03 7.28
C VAL A 137 12.85 -8.57 7.71
N TYR A 138 13.43 -7.95 8.74
CA TYR A 138 14.75 -8.37 9.25
C TYR A 138 14.72 -9.69 10.02
N THR A 139 13.57 -10.06 10.61
CA THR A 139 13.40 -11.37 11.24
C THR A 139 13.41 -12.48 10.19
N TYR A 140 12.72 -12.29 9.06
CA TYR A 140 12.72 -13.26 7.96
C TYR A 140 14.07 -13.32 7.25
N ALA A 141 14.73 -12.18 7.04
CA ALA A 141 16.05 -12.14 6.42
C ALA A 141 17.10 -12.95 7.20
N LYS A 142 17.06 -12.90 8.55
CA LYS A 142 17.92 -13.74 9.42
C LYS A 142 17.69 -15.25 9.23
N ALA A 143 16.51 -15.64 8.76
CA ALA A 143 16.17 -17.01 8.42
C ALA A 143 16.38 -17.33 6.92
N GLY A 144 17.01 -16.43 6.16
CA GLY A 144 17.25 -16.60 4.72
C GLY A 144 15.99 -16.46 3.86
N LYS A 145 14.94 -15.79 4.37
CA LYS A 145 13.67 -15.59 3.67
C LYS A 145 13.44 -14.11 3.35
N TYR A 146 12.90 -13.83 2.17
CA TYR A 146 12.70 -12.46 1.67
C TYR A 146 11.29 -12.26 1.11
N PRO A 147 10.24 -12.42 1.95
CA PRO A 147 8.86 -12.36 1.48
C PRO A 147 8.41 -10.94 1.12
N LEU A 148 9.11 -9.91 1.60
CA LEU A 148 8.92 -8.51 1.21
C LEU A 148 10.14 -8.05 0.40
N ASN A 149 9.97 -7.87 -0.91
CA ASN A 149 11.07 -7.57 -1.82
C ASN A 149 10.81 -6.40 -2.78
N LEU A 150 9.69 -5.69 -2.62
CA LEU A 150 9.41 -4.45 -3.36
C LEU A 150 9.39 -3.25 -2.40
N SER A 151 8.23 -2.87 -1.87
CA SER A 151 8.07 -1.69 -1.02
C SER A 151 7.04 -1.94 0.09
N MET A 152 7.16 -1.17 1.16
CA MET A 152 6.05 -0.87 2.08
C MET A 152 5.70 0.60 1.88
N GLU A 153 4.41 0.91 1.83
CA GLU A 153 3.93 2.25 1.55
C GLU A 153 2.85 2.63 2.57
N MET A 154 2.72 3.92 2.85
CA MET A 154 1.56 4.42 3.56
C MET A 154 1.15 5.79 3.08
N ARG A 155 -0.16 6.01 3.07
CA ARG A 155 -0.81 7.29 2.77
C ARG A 155 -1.88 7.60 3.79
N PHE A 156 -2.23 8.87 3.91
CA PHE A 156 -3.22 9.35 4.86
C PHE A 156 -4.43 9.92 4.15
N VAL A 157 -5.62 9.49 4.56
CA VAL A 157 -6.89 9.93 3.99
C VAL A 157 -7.83 10.41 5.09
N LYS A 158 -8.77 11.29 4.73
CA LYS A 158 -9.90 11.59 5.61
C LYS A 158 -10.88 10.43 5.62
N SER A 159 -11.64 10.34 6.70
CA SER A 159 -12.77 9.43 6.81
C SER A 159 -13.81 9.62 5.71
N SER A 160 -14.62 8.58 5.53
CA SER A 160 -15.76 8.56 4.62
C SER A 160 -16.98 8.02 5.34
N THR A 161 -18.18 8.43 4.92
CA THR A 161 -19.45 7.84 5.40
C THR A 161 -20.01 6.81 4.43
N MET A 162 -19.25 6.44 3.38
CA MET A 162 -19.64 5.34 2.49
C MET A 162 -19.60 4.01 3.23
N LEU A 163 -20.71 3.27 3.22
CA LEU A 163 -20.93 2.09 4.07
C LEU A 163 -19.86 0.99 3.95
N MET A 164 -19.24 0.88 2.78
CA MET A 164 -18.18 -0.09 2.52
C MET A 164 -16.79 0.54 2.61
N SER A 165 -16.61 1.80 3.01
CA SER A 165 -15.26 2.37 3.07
C SER A 165 -14.42 1.69 4.16
N PRO A 166 -13.17 1.30 3.88
CA PRO A 166 -12.25 0.85 4.92
C PRO A 166 -11.86 2.00 5.87
N ALA A 167 -12.07 3.25 5.45
CA ALA A 167 -11.94 4.47 6.26
C ALA A 167 -13.32 5.00 6.74
N TYR A 168 -14.28 4.11 7.01
CA TYR A 168 -15.60 4.53 7.50
C TYR A 168 -15.51 5.17 8.89
N ASP A 169 -15.97 6.41 9.02
CA ASP A 169 -16.14 7.09 10.30
C ASP A 169 -17.27 8.13 10.22
N GLU A 170 -17.92 8.40 11.36
CA GLU A 170 -18.90 9.49 11.45
C GLU A 170 -18.23 10.85 11.69
N ASP A 171 -17.02 10.86 12.24
CA ASP A 171 -16.21 12.06 12.39
C ASP A 171 -15.52 12.41 11.06
N PRO A 172 -15.92 13.49 10.36
CA PRO A 172 -15.32 13.88 9.07
C PRO A 172 -13.88 14.39 9.18
N ASN A 173 -13.38 14.60 10.41
CA ASN A 173 -12.01 15.01 10.67
C ASN A 173 -11.11 13.84 11.06
N ALA A 174 -11.67 12.63 11.27
CA ALA A 174 -10.87 11.45 11.52
C ALA A 174 -9.94 11.17 10.34
N ILE A 175 -8.68 10.88 10.65
CA ILE A 175 -7.64 10.53 9.69
C ILE A 175 -7.44 9.03 9.74
N TYR A 176 -7.31 8.41 8.57
CA TYR A 176 -6.99 7.00 8.42
C TYR A 176 -5.62 6.87 7.76
N CYS A 177 -4.82 5.94 8.29
CA CYS A 177 -3.61 5.46 7.65
C CYS A 177 -3.99 4.29 6.77
N MET A 178 -3.74 4.41 5.48
CA MET A 178 -3.72 3.30 4.54
C MET A 178 -2.28 2.82 4.49
N ILE A 179 -2.01 1.58 4.91
CA ILE A 179 -0.67 0.98 4.92
C ILE A 179 -0.70 -0.25 4.02
N GLU A 180 0.29 -0.37 3.13
CA GLU A 180 0.40 -1.46 2.18
C GLU A 180 1.81 -2.07 2.18
N ILE A 181 1.87 -3.36 1.90
CA ILE A 181 3.10 -4.09 1.68
C ILE A 181 3.03 -4.77 0.32
N LEU A 182 4.07 -4.55 -0.48
CA LEU A 182 4.17 -5.03 -1.84
C LEU A 182 5.37 -5.95 -2.02
N SER A 183 5.17 -6.98 -2.83
CA SER A 183 6.22 -7.85 -3.33
C SER A 183 6.03 -8.13 -4.80
N VAL A 184 7.09 -8.56 -5.47
CA VAL A 184 6.99 -9.07 -6.84
C VAL A 184 6.06 -10.29 -6.86
N VAL A 185 5.29 -10.46 -7.95
CA VAL A 185 4.56 -11.71 -8.20
C VAL A 185 5.48 -12.94 -8.07
N ASP A 186 4.93 -14.07 -7.65
CA ASP A 186 5.66 -15.32 -7.41
C ASP A 186 6.71 -15.29 -6.28
N THR A 187 6.78 -14.22 -5.49
CA THR A 187 7.64 -14.16 -4.29
C THR A 187 7.22 -15.22 -3.26
N GLU A 188 8.10 -16.17 -2.99
CA GLU A 188 7.84 -17.25 -2.03
C GLU A 188 7.54 -16.71 -0.62
N GLY A 189 6.44 -17.19 -0.03
CA GLY A 189 6.08 -16.89 1.36
C GLY A 189 5.44 -15.51 1.57
N PHE A 190 5.11 -14.77 0.51
CA PHE A 190 4.39 -13.50 0.64
C PHE A 190 3.03 -13.65 1.31
N ASP A 191 2.22 -14.65 0.94
CA ASP A 191 0.88 -14.85 1.52
C ASP A 191 0.93 -15.07 3.03
N ASP A 192 1.82 -15.95 3.50
CA ASP A 192 2.00 -16.22 4.94
C ASP A 192 2.54 -14.99 5.69
N PHE A 193 3.50 -14.28 5.09
CA PHE A 193 4.06 -13.05 5.66
C PHE A 193 2.98 -11.97 5.76
N SER A 194 2.28 -11.70 4.66
CA SER A 194 1.26 -10.66 4.58
C SER A 194 0.06 -10.97 5.48
N ALA A 195 -0.39 -12.23 5.54
CA ALA A 195 -1.43 -12.65 6.49
C ALA A 195 -1.02 -12.41 7.95
N LYS A 196 0.24 -12.68 8.32
CA LYS A 196 0.76 -12.40 9.67
C LYS A 196 0.78 -10.89 9.97
N ILE A 197 1.15 -10.07 8.99
CA ILE A 197 1.14 -8.61 9.13
C ILE A 197 -0.31 -8.09 9.26
N ALA A 198 -1.22 -8.55 8.40
CA ALA A 198 -2.65 -8.22 8.45
C ALA A 198 -3.25 -8.55 9.82
N GLN A 199 -2.99 -9.76 10.33
CA GLN A 199 -3.49 -10.20 11.64
C GLN A 199 -3.02 -9.26 12.75
N TYR A 200 -1.73 -8.88 12.75
CA TYR A 200 -1.21 -7.92 13.72
C TYR A 200 -1.93 -6.57 13.62
N TRP A 201 -2.18 -6.06 12.40
CA TRP A 201 -2.89 -4.80 12.21
C TRP A 201 -4.35 -4.87 12.63
N MET A 202 -5.04 -5.99 12.36
CA MET A 202 -6.40 -6.26 12.81
C MET A 202 -6.49 -6.27 14.35
N ASP A 203 -5.61 -7.04 14.99
CA ASP A 203 -5.64 -7.23 16.46
C ASP A 203 -5.29 -5.96 17.24
N ASN A 204 -4.39 -5.14 16.71
CA ASN A 204 -3.85 -3.99 17.45
C ASN A 204 -4.49 -2.65 17.04
N PHE A 205 -5.03 -2.54 15.82
CA PHE A 205 -5.48 -1.26 15.26
C PHE A 205 -6.88 -1.33 14.65
N GLN A 206 -7.57 -2.47 14.75
CA GLN A 206 -8.87 -2.70 14.11
C GLN A 206 -8.84 -2.40 12.60
N ALA A 207 -7.71 -2.74 11.95
CA ALA A 207 -7.50 -2.44 10.55
C ALA A 207 -8.48 -3.19 9.64
N LYS A 208 -8.88 -2.58 8.53
CA LYS A 208 -9.81 -3.13 7.53
C LYS A 208 -9.14 -3.16 6.14
N PRO A 209 -9.39 -4.16 5.30
CA PRO A 209 -8.72 -4.28 4.02
C PRO A 209 -9.16 -3.20 3.04
N HIS A 210 -8.23 -2.75 2.21
CA HIS A 210 -8.57 -2.02 1.00
C HIS A 210 -9.09 -3.02 -0.04
N TRP A 211 -10.36 -2.88 -0.43
CA TRP A 211 -11.05 -3.89 -1.22
C TRP A 211 -10.41 -4.24 -2.56
N ALA A 212 -9.65 -3.32 -3.15
CA ALA A 212 -9.00 -3.51 -4.44
C ALA A 212 -7.68 -4.29 -4.36
N LYS A 213 -7.19 -4.61 -3.15
CA LYS A 213 -5.93 -5.34 -2.94
C LYS A 213 -6.18 -6.79 -2.49
N MET A 214 -5.12 -7.54 -2.25
CA MET A 214 -5.18 -8.93 -1.81
C MET A 214 -5.40 -9.01 -0.29
N TRP A 215 -6.59 -9.42 0.13
CA TRP A 215 -6.91 -9.61 1.55
C TRP A 215 -7.67 -10.91 1.83
N GLU A 216 -8.21 -11.58 0.80
CA GLU A 216 -9.07 -12.74 0.96
C GLU A 216 -8.35 -13.96 1.56
N HIS A 217 -7.02 -14.04 1.40
CA HIS A 217 -6.18 -15.09 1.96
C HIS A 217 -5.93 -14.94 3.46
N VAL A 218 -6.23 -13.77 4.05
CA VAL A 218 -5.99 -13.51 5.48
C VAL A 218 -6.93 -14.40 6.32
N PRO A 219 -6.40 -15.28 7.20
CA PRO A 219 -7.22 -16.19 7.97
C PRO A 219 -8.25 -15.46 8.83
N GLY A 220 -9.52 -15.89 8.76
CA GLY A 220 -10.59 -15.33 9.59
C GLY A 220 -11.02 -13.90 9.23
N ILE A 221 -10.59 -13.36 8.09
CA ILE A 221 -10.88 -11.97 7.69
C ILE A 221 -12.38 -11.70 7.58
N VAL A 222 -13.18 -12.60 6.99
CA VAL A 222 -14.64 -12.41 6.87
C VAL A 222 -15.33 -12.36 8.23
N PRO A 223 -15.17 -13.33 9.14
CA PRO A 223 -15.70 -13.24 10.51
C PRO A 223 -15.31 -11.94 11.23
N TYR A 224 -14.04 -11.54 11.13
CA TYR A 224 -13.55 -10.30 11.70
C TYR A 224 -14.27 -9.07 11.13
N LEU A 225 -14.45 -9.00 9.81
CA LEU A 225 -15.13 -7.90 9.14
C LEU A 225 -16.60 -7.82 9.52
N ARG A 226 -17.28 -8.97 9.63
CA ARG A 226 -18.66 -9.05 10.13
C ARG A 226 -18.76 -8.57 11.58
N GLN A 227 -17.81 -8.94 12.44
CA GLN A 227 -17.79 -8.51 13.83
C GLN A 227 -17.63 -6.98 13.96
N ASN A 228 -16.75 -6.38 13.15
CA ASN A 228 -16.40 -4.96 13.29
C ASN A 228 -17.27 -4.00 12.47
N SER A 229 -17.88 -4.49 11.38
CA SER A 229 -18.61 -3.64 10.42
C SER A 229 -19.94 -4.26 9.95
N GLY A 230 -20.39 -5.38 10.52
CA GLY A 230 -21.58 -6.11 10.07
C GLY A 230 -22.83 -5.24 9.94
N ALA A 231 -23.10 -4.37 10.92
CA ALA A 231 -24.25 -3.48 10.85
C ALA A 231 -24.19 -2.47 9.68
N GLN A 232 -23.00 -2.07 9.23
CA GLN A 232 -22.82 -1.21 8.05
C GLN A 232 -23.03 -2.02 6.77
N TYR A 233 -22.50 -3.24 6.73
CA TYR A 233 -22.65 -4.15 5.60
C TYR A 233 -24.09 -4.62 5.42
N ASP A 234 -24.85 -4.80 6.50
CA ASP A 234 -26.28 -5.14 6.44
C ASP A 234 -27.09 -3.99 5.84
N LYS A 235 -26.75 -2.73 6.16
CA LYS A 235 -27.35 -1.55 5.52
C LYS A 235 -27.01 -1.52 4.02
N PHE A 236 -25.76 -1.82 3.68
CA PHE A 236 -25.34 -1.89 2.28
C PHE A 236 -26.09 -3.00 1.53
N ASP A 237 -26.19 -4.21 2.11
CA ASP A 237 -26.85 -5.34 1.49
C ASP A 237 -28.35 -5.09 1.31
N ALA A 238 -29.03 -4.47 2.28
CA ALA A 238 -30.43 -4.09 2.14
C ALA A 238 -30.66 -3.14 0.94
N ILE A 239 -29.71 -2.25 0.66
CA ILE A 239 -29.75 -1.40 -0.54
C ILE A 239 -29.44 -2.24 -1.78
N ARG A 240 -28.39 -3.06 -1.75
CA ARG A 240 -27.98 -3.93 -2.88
C ARG A 240 -29.12 -4.84 -3.32
N GLN A 241 -29.81 -5.51 -2.40
CA GLN A 241 -30.93 -6.43 -2.67
C GLN A 241 -32.08 -5.76 -3.44
N LYS A 242 -32.30 -4.46 -3.26
CA LYS A 242 -33.29 -3.70 -4.05
C LYS A 242 -32.94 -3.65 -5.53
N TYR A 243 -31.66 -3.63 -5.87
CA TYR A 243 -31.15 -3.46 -7.24
C TYR A 243 -30.61 -4.76 -7.86
N ASP A 244 -30.18 -5.71 -7.03
CA ASP A 244 -29.70 -7.04 -7.42
C ASP A 244 -30.34 -8.14 -6.55
N PRO A 245 -31.66 -8.36 -6.67
CA PRO A 245 -32.38 -9.32 -5.81
C PRO A 245 -31.96 -10.78 -6.04
N ASN A 246 -31.34 -11.08 -7.19
CA ASN A 246 -30.91 -12.43 -7.54
C ASN A 246 -29.41 -12.66 -7.25
N GLY A 247 -28.69 -11.64 -6.76
CA GLY A 247 -27.28 -11.78 -6.42
C GLY A 247 -26.36 -11.97 -7.62
N MET A 248 -26.73 -11.46 -8.80
CA MET A 248 -25.94 -11.59 -10.03
C MET A 248 -24.54 -10.98 -9.89
N PHE A 249 -24.38 -9.95 -9.04
CA PHE A 249 -23.12 -9.23 -8.84
C PHE A 249 -22.41 -9.63 -7.54
N MET A 250 -22.60 -10.86 -7.05
CA MET A 250 -21.93 -11.37 -5.85
C MET A 250 -20.89 -12.44 -6.20
N THR A 251 -19.65 -12.23 -5.76
CA THR A 251 -18.65 -13.30 -5.68
C THR A 251 -18.83 -14.06 -4.36
N GLY A 252 -18.24 -15.25 -4.24
CA GLY A 252 -18.31 -16.04 -3.00
C GLY A 252 -17.77 -15.29 -1.78
N THR A 253 -16.61 -14.64 -1.93
CA THR A 253 -16.00 -13.85 -0.86
C THR A 253 -16.87 -12.65 -0.48
N PHE A 254 -17.43 -11.94 -1.46
CA PHE A 254 -18.30 -10.80 -1.19
C PHE A 254 -19.62 -11.21 -0.53
N ALA A 255 -20.20 -12.34 -0.94
CA ALA A 255 -21.38 -12.93 -0.29
C ALA A 255 -21.11 -13.20 1.20
N GLY A 256 -19.97 -13.78 1.54
CA GLY A 256 -19.56 -14.01 2.94
C GLY A 256 -19.44 -12.73 3.77
N VAL A 257 -18.89 -11.64 3.20
CA VAL A 257 -18.83 -10.31 3.85
C VAL A 257 -20.23 -9.74 4.10
N LEU A 258 -21.20 -10.05 3.24
CA LEU A 258 -22.59 -9.63 3.41
C LEU A 258 -23.43 -10.62 4.24
N GLY A 259 -22.88 -11.76 4.63
CA GLY A 259 -23.52 -12.73 5.53
C GLY A 259 -24.34 -13.81 4.84
N HIS A 260 -24.05 -14.12 3.57
CA HIS A 260 -24.69 -15.17 2.77
C HIS A 260 -23.81 -16.42 2.59
#